data_AF-A0A1J4N9N6-F1
#
_entry.id   AF-A0A1J4N9N6-F1
#
_cell.length_a   1.000
_cell.length_b   1.000
_cell.length_c   1.000
_cell.angle_alpha   90.00
_cell.angle_beta   90.00
_cell.angle_gamma   90.00
#
_symmetry.space_group_name_H-M   'P 1'
#
loop_
_entity.id
_entity.type
_entity.pdbx_description
1 polymer ?
#
loop_
_entity_poly.entity_id
_entity_poly.type
_entity_poly.pdbx_seq_one_letter_code
_entity_poly.pdbx_strand_id
1 'polypeptide(L)'
;MTETIVVDEKLCRFPGCPLPAAASENGSGRPPEYCDDPTHNRAAAWRERKRLQRLAEERSPEEAARPVQAAQQRAAEITTQLTQLADRFLDQLPKALEELRTLGDLTAAEAQIATVQSEAQEQIAAASARAVRAEQAQRTAEAERDEADAAAAEALEESERSADILRQALAATSAAEESRHAAQVALERAESEAATAAETAATTIAALEKQLAEATSARAALADDLDKLRGEHASAVQRRRSETARADHAEKAMARLQEQLIAEKKASEKAAASAEATTTALRTQRDAAREQIEALRDQVADLRGSEAAAKADRDATRAELERERAHASERLEDLRAAHQAQVAQLVEQIERRTPSSDVPEGGA
;
A
#
# COMPACT_ATOMS: atom_id res chain seq x y z
N MET A 1 -74.89 -9.18 -92.93
CA MET A 1 -75.74 -9.14 -94.13
C MET A 1 -75.07 -10.00 -95.17
N THR A 2 -75.84 -10.95 -95.69
CA THR A 2 -75.46 -12.05 -96.56
C THR A 2 -74.96 -11.58 -97.92
N GLU A 3 -73.98 -12.31 -98.40
CA GLU A 3 -73.22 -12.21 -99.65
C GLU A 3 -74.12 -12.27 -100.89
N THR A 4 -73.78 -11.54 -101.96
CA THR A 4 -74.36 -11.75 -103.29
C THR A 4 -73.24 -11.72 -104.32
N ILE A 5 -72.67 -12.90 -104.60
CA ILE A 5 -71.75 -13.10 -105.72
C ILE A 5 -72.61 -13.14 -106.98
N VAL A 6 -72.50 -12.12 -107.82
CA VAL A 6 -73.13 -12.09 -109.15
C VAL A 6 -72.28 -12.94 -110.08
N VAL A 7 -72.73 -14.14 -110.40
CA VAL A 7 -72.12 -14.98 -111.43
C VAL A 7 -72.66 -14.50 -112.78
N ASP A 8 -71.78 -13.97 -113.63
CA ASP A 8 -72.09 -13.48 -114.98
C ASP A 8 -72.50 -14.66 -115.89
N GLU A 9 -73.80 -14.91 -116.04
CA GLU A 9 -74.36 -15.97 -116.92
C GLU A 9 -74.09 -15.64 -118.39
N LYS A 10 -73.01 -16.20 -118.94
CA LYS A 10 -72.68 -16.06 -120.36
C LYS A 10 -73.54 -17.02 -121.19
N LEU A 11 -74.08 -16.54 -122.30
CA LEU A 11 -74.85 -17.33 -123.27
C LEU A 11 -73.95 -18.34 -124.02
N CYS A 12 -74.54 -19.46 -124.43
CA CYS A 12 -73.89 -20.51 -125.22
C CYS A 12 -73.34 -19.94 -126.54
N ARG A 13 -72.07 -20.22 -126.83
CA ARG A 13 -71.36 -19.65 -127.99
C ARG A 13 -71.62 -20.38 -129.32
N PHE A 14 -72.63 -21.25 -129.37
CA PHE A 14 -73.08 -21.93 -130.59
C PHE A 14 -73.99 -21.00 -131.42
N PRO A 15 -73.79 -20.86 -132.76
CA PRO A 15 -74.58 -19.94 -133.58
C PRO A 15 -76.09 -20.23 -133.48
N GLY A 16 -76.87 -19.24 -133.01
CA GLY A 16 -78.33 -19.34 -132.93
C GLY A 16 -78.88 -20.02 -131.67
N CYS A 17 -78.04 -20.40 -130.70
CA CYS A 17 -78.52 -20.94 -129.42
C CYS A 17 -78.68 -19.83 -128.36
N PRO A 18 -79.89 -19.63 -127.78
CA PRO A 18 -80.13 -18.61 -126.76
C PRO A 18 -79.98 -19.14 -125.32
N LEU A 19 -79.55 -20.41 -125.13
CA LEU A 19 -79.42 -21.01 -123.80
C LEU A 19 -78.16 -20.49 -123.08
N PRO A 20 -78.17 -20.35 -121.74
CA PRO A 20 -76.97 -20.03 -120.97
C PRO A 20 -75.92 -21.15 -121.12
N ALA A 21 -74.64 -20.79 -121.04
CA ALA A 21 -73.56 -21.76 -120.95
C ALA A 21 -73.68 -22.52 -119.61
N ALA A 22 -73.23 -23.78 -119.60
CA ALA A 22 -73.33 -24.65 -118.44
C ALA A 22 -72.69 -24.03 -117.20
N ALA A 23 -73.30 -24.24 -116.03
CA ALA A 23 -72.79 -23.73 -114.76
C ALA A 23 -71.46 -24.41 -114.40
N SER A 24 -70.50 -23.65 -113.86
CA SER A 24 -69.22 -24.22 -113.41
C SER A 24 -69.42 -24.96 -112.08
N GLU A 25 -69.43 -26.29 -112.09
CA GLU A 25 -69.80 -27.10 -110.92
C GLU A 25 -68.86 -26.94 -109.70
N ASN A 26 -67.63 -26.43 -109.87
CA ASN A 26 -66.62 -26.44 -108.80
C ASN A 26 -65.87 -25.11 -108.55
N GLY A 27 -66.36 -23.95 -108.99
CA GLY A 27 -65.91 -22.62 -108.55
C GLY A 27 -64.44 -22.21 -108.83
N SER A 28 -63.56 -23.12 -109.24
CA SER A 28 -62.17 -22.86 -109.62
C SER A 28 -61.85 -23.53 -110.96
N GLY A 29 -61.99 -22.78 -112.05
CA GLY A 29 -61.71 -23.23 -113.42
C GLY A 29 -62.22 -22.25 -114.48
N ARG A 30 -61.73 -22.37 -115.72
CA ARG A 30 -62.21 -21.56 -116.85
C ARG A 30 -63.69 -21.88 -117.11
N PRO A 31 -64.62 -20.91 -117.07
CA PRO A 31 -66.05 -21.19 -117.26
C PRO A 31 -66.35 -21.87 -118.60
N PRO A 32 -67.32 -22.82 -118.66
CA PRO A 32 -67.75 -23.46 -119.90
C PRO A 32 -68.27 -22.43 -120.93
N GLU A 33 -67.97 -22.63 -122.21
CA GLU A 33 -68.42 -21.71 -123.29
C GLU A 33 -69.71 -22.17 -123.99
N TYR A 34 -70.24 -23.35 -123.66
CA TYR A 34 -71.41 -23.96 -124.30
C TYR A 34 -72.37 -24.52 -123.24
N CYS A 35 -73.65 -24.74 -123.60
CA CYS A 35 -74.67 -25.34 -122.74
C CYS A 35 -74.49 -26.86 -122.60
N ASP A 36 -75.26 -27.50 -121.72
CA ASP A 36 -75.21 -28.96 -121.44
C ASP A 36 -75.70 -29.88 -122.59
N ASP A 37 -75.95 -29.32 -123.79
CA ASP A 37 -76.31 -30.11 -124.96
C ASP A 37 -75.04 -30.75 -125.57
N PRO A 38 -74.94 -32.09 -125.68
CA PRO A 38 -73.76 -32.77 -126.21
C PRO A 38 -73.39 -32.36 -127.64
N THR A 39 -74.37 -31.87 -128.42
CA THR A 39 -74.17 -31.41 -129.80
C THR A 39 -73.59 -29.99 -129.88
N HIS A 40 -73.71 -29.19 -128.82
CA HIS A 40 -73.18 -27.83 -128.74
C HIS A 40 -71.76 -27.81 -128.18
N ASN A 41 -70.81 -28.19 -129.03
CA ASN A 41 -69.39 -28.11 -128.71
C ASN A 41 -68.63 -27.27 -129.76
N ARG A 42 -67.37 -26.94 -129.46
CA ARG A 42 -66.52 -26.09 -130.29
C ARG A 42 -66.38 -26.58 -131.75
N ALA A 43 -66.31 -27.89 -131.95
CA ALA A 43 -66.17 -28.49 -133.28
C ALA A 43 -67.46 -28.40 -134.11
N ALA A 44 -68.63 -28.53 -133.47
CA ALA A 44 -69.93 -28.34 -134.11
C ALA A 44 -70.19 -26.85 -134.44
N ALA A 45 -69.92 -25.95 -133.48
CA ALA A 45 -70.08 -24.50 -133.68
C ALA A 45 -69.20 -23.95 -134.81
N TRP A 46 -68.00 -24.50 -134.99
CA TRP A 46 -67.13 -24.12 -136.11
C TRP A 46 -67.68 -24.59 -137.46
N ARG A 47 -68.22 -25.81 -137.54
CA ARG A 47 -68.84 -26.33 -138.77
C ARG A 47 -70.08 -25.53 -139.16
N GLU A 48 -70.91 -25.14 -138.19
CA GLU A 48 -72.11 -24.35 -138.45
C GLU A 48 -71.78 -22.91 -138.88
N ARG A 49 -70.78 -22.27 -138.25
CA ARG A 49 -70.27 -20.96 -138.73
C ARG A 49 -69.77 -21.04 -140.18
N LYS A 50 -69.07 -22.12 -140.53
CA LYS A 50 -68.56 -22.34 -141.89
C LYS A 50 -69.67 -22.71 -142.91
N ARG A 51 -70.83 -23.19 -142.43
CA ARG A 51 -72.04 -23.36 -143.25
C ARG A 51 -72.73 -22.02 -143.50
N LEU A 52 -72.91 -21.20 -142.46
CA LEU A 52 -73.52 -19.87 -142.56
C LEU A 52 -72.67 -18.90 -143.40
N GLN A 53 -71.34 -18.97 -143.30
CA GLN A 53 -70.45 -18.16 -144.14
C GLN A 53 -70.56 -18.51 -145.62
N ARG A 54 -70.71 -19.80 -145.97
CA ARG A 54 -70.96 -20.23 -147.36
C ARG A 54 -72.32 -19.76 -147.89
N LEU A 55 -73.35 -19.76 -147.05
CA LEU A 55 -74.67 -19.19 -147.39
C LEU A 55 -74.66 -17.66 -147.55
N ALA A 56 -73.75 -16.95 -146.89
CA ALA A 56 -73.62 -15.50 -147.02
C ALA A 56 -72.79 -15.06 -148.26
N GLU A 57 -71.84 -15.89 -148.70
CA GLU A 57 -71.01 -15.63 -149.89
C GLU A 57 -71.73 -15.99 -151.23
N GLU A 58 -72.79 -16.79 -151.20
CA GLU A 58 -73.60 -17.13 -152.39
C GLU A 58 -74.69 -16.09 -152.76
N ARG A 59 -74.76 -14.96 -152.05
CA ARG A 59 -75.70 -13.85 -152.35
C ARG A 59 -74.94 -12.63 -152.89
N SER A 60 -74.73 -12.62 -154.21
CA SER A 60 -74.11 -11.53 -155.00
C SER A 60 -75.17 -10.54 -155.54
N PRO A 61 -74.80 -9.28 -155.85
CA PRO A 61 -75.71 -8.12 -155.89
C PRO A 61 -76.15 -7.72 -157.31
N GLU A 62 -77.33 -7.14 -157.43
CA GLU A 62 -77.81 -6.44 -158.63
C GLU A 62 -78.67 -5.23 -158.21
N GLU A 63 -78.18 -4.01 -158.49
CA GLU A 63 -78.78 -3.06 -159.43
C GLU A 63 -78.12 -1.67 -159.30
N ALA A 64 -77.21 -1.41 -160.23
CA ALA A 64 -76.61 -0.11 -160.49
C ALA A 64 -77.33 0.55 -161.66
N ALA A 65 -77.82 1.79 -161.47
CA ALA A 65 -78.16 2.68 -162.56
C ALA A 65 -77.86 4.16 -162.23
N ARG A 66 -76.84 4.70 -162.92
CA ARG A 66 -76.57 6.11 -163.31
C ARG A 66 -75.50 6.92 -162.52
N PRO A 67 -74.38 7.34 -163.18
CA PRO A 67 -73.16 7.85 -162.54
C PRO A 67 -73.14 9.33 -162.08
N VAL A 68 -74.23 10.10 -162.20
CA VAL A 68 -74.29 11.49 -161.69
C VAL A 68 -74.80 11.56 -160.25
N GLN A 69 -75.60 10.57 -159.83
CA GLN A 69 -76.10 10.50 -158.45
C GLN A 69 -75.01 10.08 -157.46
N ALA A 70 -74.08 9.21 -157.86
CA ALA A 70 -72.95 8.80 -157.01
C ALA A 70 -72.02 9.96 -156.62
N ALA A 71 -71.82 10.95 -157.50
CA ALA A 71 -71.01 12.14 -157.19
C ALA A 71 -71.75 13.12 -156.26
N GLN A 72 -73.08 13.29 -156.44
CA GLN A 72 -73.89 14.10 -155.52
C GLN A 72 -74.07 13.45 -154.15
N GLN A 73 -74.21 12.12 -154.09
CA GLN A 73 -74.24 11.38 -152.82
C GLN A 73 -72.92 11.53 -152.09
N ARG A 74 -71.79 11.43 -152.79
CA ARG A 74 -70.48 11.58 -152.16
C ARG A 74 -70.21 13.01 -151.69
N ALA A 75 -70.66 14.01 -152.45
CA ALA A 75 -70.62 15.41 -152.02
C ALA A 75 -71.56 15.64 -150.81
N ALA A 76 -72.75 15.03 -150.79
CA ALA A 76 -73.68 15.10 -149.66
C ALA A 76 -73.15 14.37 -148.43
N GLU A 77 -72.44 13.25 -148.60
CA GLU A 77 -71.75 12.53 -147.53
C GLU A 77 -70.59 13.35 -146.96
N ILE A 78 -69.75 13.95 -147.82
CA ILE A 78 -68.66 14.84 -147.37
C ILE A 78 -69.24 16.06 -146.67
N THR A 79 -70.34 16.64 -147.18
CA THR A 79 -71.03 17.76 -146.54
C THR A 79 -71.61 17.33 -145.20
N THR A 80 -72.25 16.17 -145.12
CA THR A 80 -72.79 15.61 -143.87
C THR A 80 -71.68 15.31 -142.87
N GLN A 81 -70.54 14.78 -143.32
CA GLN A 81 -69.38 14.53 -142.47
C GLN A 81 -68.77 15.83 -141.98
N LEU A 82 -68.64 16.84 -142.84
CA LEU A 82 -68.17 18.18 -142.44
C LEU A 82 -69.14 18.85 -141.47
N THR A 83 -70.45 18.73 -141.68
CA THR A 83 -71.47 19.25 -140.77
C THR A 83 -71.44 18.49 -139.43
N GLN A 84 -71.32 17.17 -139.44
CA GLN A 84 -71.18 16.37 -138.21
C GLN A 84 -69.88 16.67 -137.45
N LEU A 85 -68.78 16.94 -138.17
CA LEU A 85 -67.51 17.33 -137.56
C LEU A 85 -67.62 18.75 -137.00
N ALA A 86 -68.29 19.66 -137.71
CA ALA A 86 -68.59 21.01 -137.26
C ALA A 86 -69.50 20.99 -136.03
N ASP A 87 -70.56 20.19 -136.02
CA ASP A 87 -71.45 20.01 -134.87
C ASP A 87 -70.70 19.42 -133.67
N ARG A 88 -69.83 18.43 -133.89
CA ARG A 88 -68.98 17.88 -132.82
C ARG A 88 -68.00 18.92 -132.30
N PHE A 89 -67.41 19.74 -133.16
CA PHE A 89 -66.55 20.85 -132.73
C PHE A 89 -67.35 21.89 -131.95
N LEU A 90 -68.57 22.23 -132.39
CA LEU A 90 -69.47 23.15 -131.71
C LEU A 90 -69.99 22.61 -130.38
N ASP A 91 -70.05 21.29 -130.19
CA ASP A 91 -70.37 20.63 -128.92
C ASP A 91 -69.15 20.51 -127.99
N GLN A 92 -67.95 20.37 -128.54
CA GLN A 92 -66.72 20.22 -127.75
C GLN A 92 -66.06 21.56 -127.38
N LEU A 93 -66.19 22.60 -128.20
CA LEU A 93 -65.65 23.94 -127.91
C LEU A 93 -66.20 24.51 -126.60
N PRO A 94 -67.52 24.44 -126.31
CA PRO A 94 -68.08 24.92 -125.05
C PRO A 94 -67.51 24.18 -123.85
N LYS A 95 -67.34 22.85 -123.95
CA LYS A 95 -66.76 22.02 -122.89
C LYS A 95 -65.29 22.37 -122.64
N ALA A 96 -64.50 22.54 -123.70
CA ALA A 96 -63.10 22.96 -123.59
C ALA A 96 -62.99 24.41 -123.05
N LEU A 97 -63.90 25.31 -123.43
CA LEU A 97 -63.97 26.66 -122.87
C LEU A 97 -64.42 26.68 -121.40
N GLU A 98 -65.26 25.74 -120.99
CA GLU A 98 -65.69 25.57 -119.60
C GLU A 98 -64.57 24.97 -118.74
N GLU A 99 -63.82 23.98 -119.26
CA GLU A 99 -62.58 23.49 -118.65
C GLU A 99 -61.51 24.59 -118.55
N LEU A 100 -61.32 25.40 -119.61
CA LEU A 100 -60.39 26.54 -119.58
C LEU A 100 -60.86 27.68 -118.67
N ARG A 101 -62.17 27.89 -118.51
CA ARG A 101 -62.72 28.84 -117.53
C ARG A 101 -62.54 28.33 -116.10
N THR A 102 -62.66 27.03 -115.89
CA THR A 102 -62.44 26.40 -114.57
C THR A 102 -60.95 26.41 -114.21
N LEU A 103 -60.06 26.12 -115.18
CA LEU A 103 -58.60 26.23 -115.02
C LEU A 103 -58.12 27.69 -114.94
N GLY A 104 -58.85 28.61 -115.58
CA GLY A 104 -58.59 30.04 -115.63
C GLY A 104 -59.26 30.84 -114.52
N ASP A 105 -60.01 30.19 -113.61
CA ASP A 105 -60.54 30.84 -112.41
C ASP A 105 -59.41 31.06 -111.40
N LEU A 106 -58.59 32.05 -111.71
CA LEU A 106 -57.46 32.49 -110.90
C LEU A 106 -57.94 32.87 -109.48
N THR A 107 -59.14 33.42 -109.34
CA THR A 107 -59.71 33.82 -108.05
C THR A 107 -60.04 32.62 -107.15
N ALA A 108 -60.57 31.53 -107.71
CA ALA A 108 -60.78 30.29 -106.96
C ALA A 108 -59.46 29.63 -106.56
N ALA A 109 -58.45 29.63 -107.45
CA ALA A 109 -57.12 29.11 -107.15
C ALA A 109 -56.40 29.93 -106.06
N GLU A 110 -56.46 31.26 -106.12
CA GLU A 110 -55.92 32.15 -105.08
C GLU A 110 -56.60 31.94 -103.72
N ALA A 111 -57.93 31.76 -103.70
CA ALA A 111 -58.66 31.46 -102.46
C ALA A 111 -58.26 30.09 -101.86
N GLN A 112 -58.06 29.07 -102.70
CA GLN A 112 -57.55 27.77 -102.25
C GLN A 112 -56.11 27.85 -101.72
N ILE A 113 -55.22 28.57 -102.43
CA ILE A 113 -53.84 28.80 -101.98
C ILE A 113 -53.84 29.55 -100.64
N ALA A 114 -54.65 30.61 -100.49
CA ALA A 114 -54.76 31.36 -99.25
C ALA A 114 -55.28 30.48 -98.09
N THR A 115 -56.24 29.60 -98.37
CA THR A 115 -56.77 28.63 -97.38
C THR A 115 -55.68 27.65 -96.94
N VAL A 116 -55.00 26.99 -97.90
CA VAL A 116 -53.91 26.04 -97.62
C VAL A 116 -52.75 26.73 -96.92
N GLN A 117 -52.41 27.97 -97.29
CA GLN A 117 -51.39 28.76 -96.60
C GLN A 117 -51.80 29.07 -95.16
N SER A 118 -53.06 29.46 -94.91
CA SER A 118 -53.56 29.70 -93.55
C SER A 118 -53.53 28.43 -92.71
N GLU A 119 -54.00 27.30 -93.25
CA GLU A 119 -53.94 26.00 -92.59
C GLU A 119 -52.50 25.56 -92.32
N ALA A 120 -51.58 25.77 -93.26
CA ALA A 120 -50.17 25.47 -93.09
C ALA A 120 -49.53 26.35 -92.00
N GLN A 121 -49.84 27.65 -91.95
CA GLN A 121 -49.36 28.54 -90.90
C GLN A 121 -49.93 28.15 -89.53
N GLU A 122 -51.20 27.76 -89.45
CA GLU A 122 -51.80 27.26 -88.21
C GLU A 122 -51.15 25.94 -87.76
N GLN A 123 -50.87 25.01 -88.68
CA GLN A 123 -50.17 23.77 -88.37
C GLN A 123 -48.73 24.03 -87.91
N ILE A 124 -48.00 24.97 -88.53
CA ILE A 124 -46.65 25.38 -88.12
C ILE A 124 -46.69 26.05 -86.74
N ALA A 125 -47.66 26.93 -86.49
CA ALA A 125 -47.85 27.58 -85.19
C ALA A 125 -48.18 26.55 -84.09
N ALA A 126 -49.06 25.58 -84.37
CA ALA A 126 -49.40 24.52 -83.44
C ALA A 126 -48.22 23.57 -83.18
N ALA A 127 -47.45 23.23 -84.21
CA ALA A 127 -46.26 22.39 -84.09
C ALA A 127 -45.14 23.10 -83.30
N SER A 128 -44.86 24.36 -83.60
CA SER A 128 -43.88 25.17 -82.86
C SER A 128 -44.29 25.39 -81.41
N ALA A 129 -45.57 25.67 -81.13
CA ALA A 129 -46.07 25.77 -79.76
C ALA A 129 -45.95 24.45 -78.98
N ARG A 130 -46.16 23.29 -79.64
CA ARG A 130 -45.90 21.98 -79.03
C ARG A 130 -44.42 21.76 -78.76
N ALA A 131 -43.53 22.12 -79.70
CA ALA A 131 -42.09 22.01 -79.53
C ALA A 131 -41.58 22.85 -78.36
N VAL A 132 -41.99 24.13 -78.26
CA VAL A 132 -41.60 25.01 -77.14
C VAL A 132 -42.09 24.47 -75.80
N ARG A 133 -43.32 23.97 -75.72
CA ARG A 133 -43.82 23.34 -74.48
C ARG A 133 -43.05 22.08 -74.11
N ALA A 134 -42.68 21.25 -75.09
CA ALA A 134 -41.89 20.05 -74.84
C ALA A 134 -40.48 20.40 -74.36
N GLU A 135 -39.82 21.39 -74.98
CA GLU A 135 -38.50 21.88 -74.54
C GLU A 135 -38.57 22.48 -73.14
N GLN A 136 -39.61 23.28 -72.84
CA GLN A 136 -39.78 23.85 -71.51
C GLN A 136 -40.01 22.75 -70.46
N ALA A 137 -40.86 21.76 -70.76
CA ALA A 137 -41.09 20.61 -69.89
C ALA A 137 -39.83 19.76 -69.68
N GLN A 138 -39.00 19.60 -70.71
CA GLN A 138 -37.71 18.93 -70.59
C GLN A 138 -36.77 19.71 -69.67
N ARG A 139 -36.63 21.03 -69.87
CA ARG A 139 -35.76 21.87 -69.03
C ARG A 139 -36.21 21.88 -67.57
N THR A 140 -37.52 21.91 -67.30
CA THR A 140 -38.02 21.82 -65.93
C THR A 140 -37.73 20.46 -65.31
N ALA A 141 -37.92 19.36 -66.06
CA ALA A 141 -37.61 18.02 -65.57
C ALA A 141 -36.10 17.81 -65.34
N GLU A 142 -35.24 18.38 -66.18
CA GLU A 142 -33.78 18.39 -65.98
C GLU A 142 -33.40 19.19 -64.73
N ALA A 143 -33.96 20.39 -64.55
CA ALA A 143 -33.71 21.20 -63.35
C ALA A 143 -34.19 20.51 -62.06
N GLU A 144 -35.37 19.89 -62.07
CA GLU A 144 -35.88 19.11 -60.93
C GLU A 144 -35.00 17.89 -60.62
N ARG A 145 -34.45 17.23 -61.64
CA ARG A 145 -33.49 16.14 -61.45
C ARG A 145 -32.17 16.63 -60.86
N ASP A 146 -31.62 17.73 -61.38
CA ASP A 146 -30.38 18.32 -60.86
C ASP A 146 -30.54 18.76 -59.40
N GLU A 147 -31.70 19.34 -59.04
CA GLU A 147 -32.03 19.69 -57.66
C GLU A 147 -32.18 18.46 -56.76
N ALA A 148 -32.84 17.40 -57.24
CA ALA A 148 -32.96 16.15 -56.51
C ALA A 148 -31.61 15.45 -56.31
N ASP A 149 -30.74 15.44 -57.32
CA ASP A 149 -29.39 14.87 -57.25
C ASP A 149 -28.50 15.69 -56.30
N ALA A 150 -28.61 17.02 -56.31
CA ALA A 150 -27.92 17.90 -55.37
C ALA A 150 -28.37 17.66 -53.92
N ALA A 151 -29.68 17.59 -53.67
CA ALA A 151 -30.22 17.30 -52.35
C ALA A 151 -29.82 15.89 -51.85
N ALA A 152 -29.76 14.90 -52.74
CA ALA A 152 -29.28 13.56 -52.41
C ALA A 152 -27.79 13.56 -52.05
N ALA A 153 -26.95 14.33 -52.77
CA ALA A 153 -25.53 14.47 -52.46
C ALA A 153 -25.30 15.13 -51.09
N GLU A 154 -26.03 16.21 -50.77
CA GLU A 154 -25.96 16.86 -49.47
C GLU A 154 -26.40 15.93 -48.32
N ALA A 155 -27.46 15.16 -48.52
CA ALA A 155 -27.93 14.19 -47.54
C ALA A 155 -26.92 13.05 -47.29
N LEU A 156 -26.23 12.59 -48.34
CA LEU A 156 -25.15 11.61 -48.21
C LEU A 156 -23.96 12.20 -47.44
N GLU A 157 -23.55 13.43 -47.76
CA GLU A 157 -22.44 14.08 -47.05
C GLU A 157 -22.75 14.30 -45.56
N GLU A 158 -23.96 14.72 -45.23
CA GLU A 158 -24.40 14.86 -43.83
C GLU A 158 -24.43 13.51 -43.09
N SER A 159 -24.87 12.45 -43.76
CA SER A 159 -24.86 11.08 -43.23
C SER A 159 -23.44 10.59 -42.95
N GLU A 160 -22.50 10.83 -43.88
CA GLU A 160 -21.10 10.48 -43.71
C GLU A 160 -20.47 11.27 -42.55
N ARG A 161 -20.71 12.58 -42.47
CA ARG A 161 -20.25 13.43 -41.36
C ARG A 161 -20.81 12.94 -40.01
N SER A 162 -22.09 12.58 -39.96
CA SER A 162 -22.71 12.02 -38.77
C SER A 162 -22.12 10.66 -38.38
N ALA A 163 -21.85 9.79 -39.36
CA ALA A 163 -21.22 8.50 -39.14
C ALA A 163 -19.78 8.66 -38.62
N ASP A 164 -19.03 9.64 -39.11
CA ASP A 164 -17.69 9.98 -38.62
C ASP A 164 -17.72 10.45 -37.17
N ILE A 165 -18.63 11.36 -36.83
CA ILE A 165 -18.81 11.84 -35.45
C ILE A 165 -19.15 10.68 -34.51
N LEU A 166 -20.06 9.78 -34.91
CA LEU A 166 -20.41 8.61 -34.11
C LEU A 166 -19.22 7.66 -33.94
N ARG A 167 -18.44 7.40 -35.01
CA ARG A 167 -17.23 6.58 -34.92
C ARG A 167 -16.20 7.19 -33.96
N GLN A 168 -15.99 8.49 -34.03
CA GLN A 168 -15.08 9.20 -33.12
C GLN A 168 -15.58 9.16 -31.66
N ALA A 169 -16.88 9.36 -31.44
CA ALA A 169 -17.47 9.29 -30.11
C ALA A 169 -17.38 7.90 -29.49
N LEU A 170 -17.60 6.84 -30.29
CA LEU A 170 -17.43 5.45 -29.84
C LEU A 170 -15.98 5.16 -29.50
N ALA A 171 -15.02 5.56 -30.35
CA ALA A 171 -13.59 5.38 -30.08
C ALA A 171 -13.12 6.15 -28.83
N ALA A 172 -13.64 7.36 -28.62
CA ALA A 172 -13.36 8.14 -27.41
C ALA A 172 -13.94 7.48 -26.16
N THR A 173 -15.13 6.89 -26.26
CA THR A 173 -15.78 6.17 -25.16
C THR A 173 -15.01 4.90 -24.81
N SER A 174 -14.61 4.09 -25.79
CA SER A 174 -13.80 2.89 -25.54
C SER A 174 -12.44 3.22 -24.92
N ALA A 175 -11.76 4.27 -25.41
CA ALA A 175 -10.51 4.73 -24.82
C ALA A 175 -10.69 5.23 -23.37
N ALA A 176 -11.81 5.89 -23.07
CA ALA A 176 -12.13 6.33 -21.71
C ALA A 176 -12.43 5.15 -20.78
N GLU A 177 -13.12 4.12 -21.27
CA GLU A 177 -13.38 2.88 -20.51
C GLU A 177 -12.09 2.10 -20.23
N GLU A 178 -11.20 1.96 -21.24
CA GLU A 178 -9.88 1.36 -21.07
C GLU A 178 -9.04 2.12 -20.05
N SER A 179 -9.03 3.46 -20.12
CA SER A 179 -8.33 4.31 -19.15
C SER A 179 -8.88 4.17 -17.74
N ARG A 180 -10.21 4.10 -17.58
CA ARG A 180 -10.85 3.86 -16.28
C ARG A 180 -10.51 2.49 -15.72
N HIS A 181 -10.55 1.45 -16.55
CA HIS A 181 -10.19 0.10 -16.13
C HIS A 181 -8.72 0.03 -15.69
N ALA A 182 -7.81 0.62 -16.47
CA ALA A 182 -6.40 0.71 -16.11
C ALA A 182 -6.18 1.48 -14.79
N ALA A 183 -6.90 2.58 -14.59
CA ALA A 183 -6.83 3.35 -13.34
C ALA A 183 -7.37 2.54 -12.15
N GLN A 184 -8.43 1.76 -12.32
CA GLN A 184 -8.98 0.90 -11.28
C GLN A 184 -8.01 -0.24 -10.90
N VAL A 185 -7.41 -0.91 -11.89
CA VAL A 185 -6.38 -1.93 -11.64
C VAL A 185 -5.16 -1.34 -10.93
N ALA A 186 -4.74 -0.12 -11.31
CA ALA A 186 -3.66 0.58 -10.65
C ALA A 186 -4.00 0.94 -9.19
N LEU A 187 -5.25 1.37 -8.92
CA LEU A 187 -5.73 1.65 -7.57
C LEU A 187 -5.76 0.40 -6.71
N GLU A 188 -6.36 -0.70 -7.20
CA GLU A 188 -6.42 -1.99 -6.47
C GLU A 188 -5.00 -2.52 -6.16
N ARG A 189 -4.06 -2.37 -7.10
CA ARG A 189 -2.67 -2.70 -6.88
C ARG A 189 -2.04 -1.82 -5.80
N ALA A 190 -2.23 -0.51 -5.86
CA ALA A 190 -1.68 0.42 -4.87
C ALA A 190 -2.26 0.18 -3.46
N GLU A 191 -3.54 -0.16 -3.36
CA GLU A 191 -4.20 -0.54 -2.10
C GLU A 191 -3.61 -1.84 -1.53
N SER A 192 -3.39 -2.85 -2.38
CA SER A 192 -2.75 -4.11 -1.96
C SER A 192 -1.30 -3.88 -1.50
N GLU A 193 -0.51 -3.10 -2.24
CA GLU A 193 0.85 -2.72 -1.87
C GLU A 193 0.87 -1.93 -0.55
N ALA A 194 -0.06 -0.99 -0.36
CA ALA A 194 -0.19 -0.24 0.88
C ALA A 194 -0.57 -1.13 2.08
N ALA A 195 -1.49 -2.10 1.88
CA ALA A 195 -1.87 -3.05 2.93
C ALA A 195 -0.70 -3.94 3.37
N THR A 196 0.05 -4.48 2.41
CA THR A 196 1.25 -5.29 2.72
C THR A 196 2.36 -4.47 3.39
N ALA A 197 2.56 -3.21 2.98
CA ALA A 197 3.48 -2.30 3.64
C ALA A 197 3.03 -1.97 5.07
N ALA A 198 1.74 -1.76 5.30
CA ALA A 198 1.19 -1.52 6.63
C ALA A 198 1.35 -2.73 7.56
N GLU A 199 1.13 -3.94 7.06
CA GLU A 199 1.36 -5.19 7.81
C GLU A 199 2.84 -5.37 8.16
N THR A 200 3.74 -5.10 7.21
CA THR A 200 5.18 -5.13 7.42
C THR A 200 5.61 -4.07 8.46
N ALA A 201 5.05 -2.87 8.39
CA ALA A 201 5.30 -1.83 9.38
C ALA A 201 4.79 -2.23 10.77
N ALA A 202 3.59 -2.80 10.87
CA ALA A 202 3.03 -3.26 12.15
C ALA A 202 3.87 -4.37 12.78
N THR A 203 4.31 -5.35 11.99
CA THR A 203 5.17 -6.45 12.48
C THR A 203 6.55 -5.96 12.92
N THR A 204 7.15 -5.03 12.18
CA THR A 204 8.43 -4.42 12.57
C THR A 204 8.32 -3.56 13.82
N ILE A 205 7.26 -2.76 13.96
CA ILE A 205 6.98 -1.99 15.18
C ILE A 205 6.83 -2.94 16.38
N ALA A 206 6.02 -3.99 16.27
CA ALA A 206 5.83 -4.96 17.35
C ALA A 206 7.15 -5.66 17.75
N ALA A 207 8.01 -5.96 16.78
CA ALA A 207 9.33 -6.53 17.05
C ALA A 207 10.25 -5.54 17.79
N LEU A 208 10.24 -4.27 17.39
CA LEU A 208 11.03 -3.21 18.04
C LEU A 208 10.52 -2.93 19.47
N GLU A 209 9.21 -2.92 19.68
CA GLU A 209 8.61 -2.77 21.02
C GLU A 209 9.03 -3.93 21.94
N LYS A 210 9.03 -5.15 21.44
CA LYS A 210 9.53 -6.33 22.17
C LYS A 210 11.01 -6.18 22.52
N GLN A 211 11.85 -5.81 21.56
CA GLN A 211 13.29 -5.58 21.81
C GLN A 211 13.52 -4.48 22.84
N LEU A 212 12.72 -3.41 22.81
CA LEU A 212 12.79 -2.33 23.79
C LEU A 212 12.38 -2.80 25.19
N ALA A 213 11.33 -3.62 25.30
CA ALA A 213 10.91 -4.21 26.57
C ALA A 213 11.99 -5.16 27.14
N GLU A 214 12.61 -5.98 26.29
CA GLU A 214 13.72 -6.86 26.68
C GLU A 214 14.94 -6.05 27.14
N ALA A 215 15.32 -5.01 26.39
CA ALA A 215 16.44 -4.13 26.73
C ALA A 215 16.21 -3.35 28.04
N THR A 216 14.98 -2.87 28.27
CA THR A 216 14.62 -2.18 29.53
C THR A 216 14.65 -3.12 30.72
N SER A 217 14.14 -4.35 30.57
CA SER A 217 14.24 -5.41 31.59
C SER A 217 15.70 -5.78 31.90
N ALA A 218 16.52 -5.99 30.86
CA ALA A 218 17.94 -6.30 31.02
C ALA A 218 18.70 -5.17 31.73
N ARG A 219 18.38 -3.91 31.40
CA ARG A 219 18.95 -2.74 32.08
C ARG A 219 18.53 -2.67 33.55
N ALA A 220 17.28 -2.98 33.88
CA ALA A 220 16.81 -3.04 35.27
C ALA A 220 17.55 -4.13 36.06
N ALA A 221 17.67 -5.33 35.50
CA ALA A 221 18.43 -6.42 36.13
C ALA A 221 19.90 -6.06 36.36
N LEU A 222 20.55 -5.44 35.37
CA LEU A 222 21.93 -4.94 35.53
C LEU A 222 22.06 -3.86 36.61
N ALA A 223 21.06 -2.98 36.75
CA ALA A 223 21.05 -1.97 37.80
C ALA A 223 20.94 -2.62 39.19
N ASP A 224 20.03 -3.58 39.36
CA ASP A 224 19.87 -4.33 40.60
C ASP A 224 21.16 -5.10 40.98
N ASP A 225 21.81 -5.74 40.00
CA ASP A 225 23.06 -6.46 40.23
C ASP A 225 24.22 -5.52 40.58
N LEU A 226 24.29 -4.33 39.96
CA LEU A 226 25.26 -3.31 40.35
C LEU A 226 25.03 -2.84 41.78
N ASP A 227 23.78 -2.66 42.22
CA ASP A 227 23.48 -2.25 43.59
C ASP A 227 23.78 -3.35 44.62
N LYS A 228 23.51 -4.62 44.28
CA LYS A 228 23.98 -5.77 45.09
C LYS A 228 25.50 -5.78 45.23
N LEU A 229 26.23 -5.69 44.12
CA LEU A 229 27.70 -5.68 44.12
C LEU A 229 28.26 -4.49 44.92
N ARG A 230 27.63 -3.31 44.83
CA ARG A 230 27.98 -2.15 45.67
C ARG A 230 27.75 -2.42 47.15
N GLY A 231 26.63 -3.04 47.52
CA GLY A 231 26.32 -3.43 48.89
C GLY A 231 27.29 -4.48 49.45
N GLU A 232 27.62 -5.49 48.66
CA GLU A 232 28.62 -6.52 49.01
C GLU A 232 30.00 -5.92 49.20
N HIS A 233 30.43 -5.04 48.27
CA HIS A 233 31.70 -4.34 48.36
C HIS A 233 31.76 -3.45 49.61
N ALA A 234 30.71 -2.66 49.89
CA ALA A 234 30.63 -1.85 51.10
C ALA A 234 30.73 -2.70 52.38
N SER A 235 30.04 -3.85 52.40
CA SER A 235 30.09 -4.80 53.51
C SER A 235 31.46 -5.45 53.66
N ALA A 236 32.14 -5.78 52.55
CA ALA A 236 33.51 -6.30 52.57
C ALA A 236 34.51 -5.26 53.09
N VAL A 237 34.39 -4.00 52.65
CA VAL A 237 35.20 -2.89 53.16
C VAL A 237 34.98 -2.70 54.66
N GLN A 238 33.72 -2.75 55.13
CA GLN A 238 33.40 -2.61 56.55
C GLN A 238 33.94 -3.78 57.39
N ARG A 239 33.82 -5.02 56.90
CA ARG A 239 34.43 -6.19 57.54
C ARG A 239 35.93 -6.02 57.69
N ARG A 240 36.63 -5.66 56.61
CA ARG A 240 38.08 -5.41 56.62
C ARG A 240 38.48 -4.29 57.58
N ARG A 241 37.69 -3.19 57.64
CA ARG A 241 37.89 -2.11 58.63
C ARG A 241 37.71 -2.60 60.06
N SER A 242 36.71 -3.44 60.32
CA SER A 242 36.48 -4.00 61.66
C SER A 242 37.57 -5.00 62.07
N GLU A 243 38.06 -5.81 61.12
CA GLU A 243 39.16 -6.77 61.34
C GLU A 243 40.47 -6.05 61.61
N THR A 244 40.79 -5.02 60.83
CA THR A 244 41.97 -4.17 61.07
C THR A 244 41.87 -3.45 62.41
N ALA A 245 40.73 -2.86 62.76
CA ALA A 245 40.53 -2.26 64.07
C ALA A 245 40.69 -3.27 65.22
N ARG A 246 40.16 -4.50 65.07
CA ARG A 246 40.36 -5.58 66.06
C ARG A 246 41.82 -6.00 66.17
N ALA A 247 42.54 -6.09 65.05
CA ALA A 247 43.96 -6.38 65.03
C ALA A 247 44.76 -5.29 65.76
N ASP A 248 44.50 -4.01 65.47
CA ASP A 248 45.11 -2.86 66.15
C ASP A 248 44.83 -2.86 67.66
N HIS A 249 43.59 -3.20 68.06
CA HIS A 249 43.22 -3.32 69.47
C HIS A 249 43.94 -4.50 70.16
N ALA A 250 44.05 -5.64 69.49
CA ALA A 250 44.77 -6.80 70.01
C ALA A 250 46.27 -6.49 70.15
N GLU A 251 46.89 -5.83 69.16
CA GLU A 251 48.28 -5.39 69.21
C GLU A 251 48.53 -4.43 70.38
N LYS A 252 47.67 -3.41 70.55
CA LYS A 252 47.74 -2.49 71.70
C LYS A 252 47.54 -3.20 73.03
N ALA A 253 46.65 -4.18 73.10
CA ALA A 253 46.43 -4.97 74.32
C ALA A 253 47.66 -5.84 74.64
N MET A 254 48.27 -6.48 73.64
CA MET A 254 49.52 -7.22 73.80
C MET A 254 50.67 -6.31 74.26
N ALA A 255 50.81 -5.11 73.68
CA ALA A 255 51.80 -4.14 74.10
C ALA A 255 51.60 -3.70 75.57
N ARG A 256 50.35 -3.45 75.99
CA ARG A 256 50.02 -3.14 77.40
C ARG A 256 50.33 -4.31 78.34
N LEU A 257 50.01 -5.54 77.95
CA LEU A 257 50.34 -6.73 78.75
C LEU A 257 51.86 -6.90 78.87
N GLN A 258 52.61 -6.68 77.79
CA GLN A 258 54.08 -6.70 77.83
C GLN A 258 54.64 -5.61 78.75
N GLU A 259 54.13 -4.38 78.67
CA GLU A 259 54.52 -3.30 79.59
C GLU A 259 54.19 -3.64 81.05
N GLN A 260 53.01 -4.22 81.32
CA GLN A 260 52.63 -4.68 82.66
C GLN A 260 53.56 -5.78 83.17
N LEU A 261 53.88 -6.78 82.36
CA LEU A 261 54.81 -7.85 82.74
C LEU A 261 56.23 -7.31 83.01
N ILE A 262 56.71 -6.34 82.19
CA ILE A 262 57.99 -5.66 82.43
C ILE A 262 57.94 -4.87 83.74
N ALA A 263 56.85 -4.15 84.01
CA ALA A 263 56.68 -3.38 85.23
C ALA A 263 56.58 -4.28 86.47
N GLU A 264 55.84 -5.39 86.39
CA GLU A 264 55.72 -6.38 87.46
C GLU A 264 57.06 -7.06 87.73
N LYS A 265 57.81 -7.43 86.68
CA LYS A 265 59.17 -7.96 86.82
C LYS A 265 60.11 -6.96 87.50
N LYS A 266 60.08 -5.69 87.09
CA LYS A 266 60.88 -4.63 87.75
C LYS A 266 60.44 -4.41 89.20
N ALA A 267 59.14 -4.49 89.49
CA ALA A 267 58.61 -4.37 90.84
C ALA A 267 59.01 -5.55 91.72
N SER A 268 58.98 -6.78 91.19
CA SER A 268 59.41 -7.99 91.91
C SER A 268 60.93 -8.00 92.14
N GLU A 269 61.73 -7.57 91.15
CA GLU A 269 63.18 -7.35 91.32
C GLU A 269 63.46 -6.30 92.40
N LYS A 270 62.74 -5.16 92.39
CA LYS A 270 62.87 -4.12 93.42
C LYS A 270 62.42 -4.62 94.80
N ALA A 271 61.34 -5.39 94.87
CA ALA A 271 60.86 -6.00 96.12
C ALA A 271 61.88 -7.00 96.67
N ALA A 272 62.45 -7.85 95.81
CA ALA A 272 63.51 -8.79 96.17
C ALA A 272 64.76 -8.04 96.68
N ALA A 273 65.20 -7.00 95.98
CA ALA A 273 66.32 -6.16 96.43
C ALA A 273 66.03 -5.46 97.77
N SER A 274 64.81 -4.98 97.99
CA SER A 274 64.41 -4.39 99.27
C SER A 274 64.37 -5.42 100.40
N ALA A 275 63.88 -6.65 100.12
CA ALA A 275 63.86 -7.76 101.06
C ALA A 275 65.29 -8.17 101.44
N GLU A 276 66.21 -8.23 100.47
CA GLU A 276 67.63 -8.49 100.68
C GLU A 276 68.30 -7.37 101.50
N ALA A 277 67.95 -6.11 101.26
CA ALA A 277 68.41 -4.99 102.08
C ALA A 277 67.89 -5.08 103.52
N THR A 278 66.61 -5.38 103.74
CA THR A 278 66.07 -5.59 105.11
C THR A 278 66.69 -6.78 105.82
N THR A 279 66.90 -7.91 105.13
CA THR A 279 67.55 -9.08 105.75
C THR A 279 69.00 -8.79 106.11
N THR A 280 69.71 -8.03 105.28
CA THR A 280 71.07 -7.56 105.60
C THR A 280 71.07 -6.61 106.80
N ALA A 281 70.16 -5.63 106.84
CA ALA A 281 70.02 -4.72 107.97
C ALA A 281 69.66 -5.44 109.28
N LEU A 282 68.76 -6.42 109.24
CA LEU A 282 68.41 -7.26 110.39
C LEU A 282 69.59 -8.11 110.87
N ARG A 283 70.45 -8.61 109.97
CA ARG A 283 71.70 -9.30 110.36
C ARG A 283 72.65 -8.35 111.08
N THR A 284 72.86 -7.14 110.55
CA THR A 284 73.69 -6.12 111.20
C THR A 284 73.15 -5.74 112.59
N GLN A 285 71.83 -5.55 112.74
CA GLN A 285 71.21 -5.29 114.05
C GLN A 285 71.39 -6.45 115.03
N ARG A 286 71.22 -7.69 114.56
CA ARG A 286 71.45 -8.89 115.39
C ARG A 286 72.90 -8.98 115.87
N ASP A 287 73.86 -8.67 114.99
CA ASP A 287 75.28 -8.74 115.33
C ASP A 287 75.67 -7.63 116.31
N ALA A 288 75.15 -6.40 116.14
CA ALA A 288 75.29 -5.32 117.12
C ALA A 288 74.65 -5.67 118.49
N ALA A 289 73.49 -6.34 118.49
CA ALA A 289 72.86 -6.81 119.73
C ALA A 289 73.70 -7.90 120.44
N ARG A 290 74.42 -8.74 119.69
CA ARG A 290 75.36 -9.73 120.26
C ARG A 290 76.55 -9.06 120.93
N GLU A 291 77.15 -8.07 120.27
CA GLU A 291 78.24 -7.27 120.87
C GLU A 291 77.78 -6.55 122.15
N GLN A 292 76.56 -6.00 122.16
CA GLN A 292 75.98 -5.38 123.37
C GLN A 292 75.79 -6.39 124.51
N ILE A 293 75.33 -7.62 124.21
CA ILE A 293 75.20 -8.68 125.22
C ILE A 293 76.57 -9.09 125.77
N GLU A 294 77.59 -9.17 124.93
CA GLU A 294 78.96 -9.51 125.34
C GLU A 294 79.56 -8.42 126.23
N ALA A 295 79.43 -7.15 125.84
CA ALA A 295 79.83 -6.00 126.66
C ALA A 295 79.10 -5.96 128.01
N LEU A 296 77.80 -6.28 128.06
CA LEU A 296 77.06 -6.39 129.31
C LEU A 296 77.52 -7.55 130.19
N ARG A 297 77.95 -8.68 129.60
CA ARG A 297 78.52 -9.80 130.35
C ARG A 297 79.86 -9.45 130.97
N ASP A 298 80.71 -8.72 130.25
CA ASP A 298 81.98 -8.22 130.77
C ASP A 298 81.75 -7.23 131.91
N GLN A 299 80.81 -6.30 131.76
CA GLN A 299 80.41 -5.38 132.85
C GLN A 299 79.89 -6.13 134.09
N VAL A 300 79.10 -7.20 133.91
CA VAL A 300 78.63 -8.04 135.03
C VAL A 300 79.79 -8.82 135.67
N ALA A 301 80.79 -9.25 134.89
CA ALA A 301 81.98 -9.90 135.41
C ALA A 301 82.83 -8.92 136.25
N ASP A 302 83.03 -7.69 135.76
CA ASP A 302 83.73 -6.63 136.48
C ASP A 302 83.00 -6.25 137.78
N LEU A 303 81.67 -6.10 137.74
CA LEU A 303 80.86 -5.82 138.93
C LEU A 303 80.97 -6.95 139.97
N ARG A 304 80.96 -8.22 139.55
CA ARG A 304 81.19 -9.36 140.44
C ARG A 304 82.60 -9.38 141.02
N GLY A 305 83.61 -8.99 140.24
CA GLY A 305 84.98 -8.81 140.72
C GLY A 305 85.07 -7.74 141.79
N SER A 306 84.41 -6.59 141.57
CA SER A 306 84.35 -5.49 142.54
C SER A 306 83.60 -5.86 143.82
N GLU A 307 82.51 -6.64 143.71
CA GLU A 307 81.75 -7.14 144.87
C GLU A 307 82.58 -8.13 145.69
N ALA A 308 83.35 -9.02 145.04
CA ALA A 308 84.24 -9.95 145.72
C ALA A 308 85.37 -9.21 146.46
N ALA A 309 85.96 -8.17 145.85
CA ALA A 309 86.96 -7.32 146.50
C ALA A 309 86.37 -6.56 147.71
N ALA A 310 85.19 -5.97 147.57
CA ALA A 310 84.51 -5.28 148.67
C ALA A 310 84.14 -6.23 149.84
N LYS A 311 83.79 -7.49 149.55
CA LYS A 311 83.56 -8.52 150.57
C LYS A 311 84.86 -8.90 151.28
N ALA A 312 85.97 -9.05 150.55
CA ALA A 312 87.28 -9.34 151.13
C ALA A 312 87.74 -8.21 152.06
N ASP A 313 87.59 -6.94 151.65
CA ASP A 313 87.91 -5.77 152.50
C ASP A 313 87.02 -5.69 153.75
N ARG A 314 85.72 -5.98 153.62
CA ARG A 314 84.80 -6.04 154.76
C ARG A 314 85.20 -7.13 155.75
N ASP A 315 85.60 -8.30 155.27
CA ASP A 315 85.96 -9.42 156.13
C ASP A 315 87.34 -9.19 156.79
N ALA A 316 88.27 -8.53 156.08
CA ALA A 316 89.55 -8.07 156.64
C ALA A 316 89.37 -7.02 157.76
N THR A 317 88.52 -6.01 157.52
CA THR A 317 88.19 -4.98 158.52
C THR A 317 87.47 -5.57 159.73
N ARG A 318 86.63 -6.59 159.54
CA ARG A 318 85.97 -7.32 160.63
C ARG A 318 86.96 -8.12 161.48
N ALA A 319 87.93 -8.78 160.83
CA ALA A 319 89.00 -9.48 161.52
C ALA A 319 89.93 -8.52 162.31
N GLU A 320 90.19 -7.33 161.78
CA GLU A 320 90.88 -6.26 162.51
C GLU A 320 90.10 -5.78 163.73
N LEU A 321 88.80 -5.57 163.60
CA LEU A 321 87.94 -5.16 164.71
C LEU A 321 87.84 -6.23 165.81
N GLU A 322 87.86 -7.51 165.44
CA GLU A 322 87.90 -8.61 166.41
C GLU A 322 89.25 -8.68 167.14
N ARG A 323 90.37 -8.44 166.45
CA ARG A 323 91.70 -8.32 167.09
C ARG A 323 91.77 -7.14 168.06
N GLU A 324 91.26 -5.97 167.66
CA GLU A 324 91.16 -4.78 168.51
C GLU A 324 90.29 -5.04 169.75
N ARG A 325 89.14 -5.72 169.58
CA ARG A 325 88.27 -6.09 170.71
C ARG A 325 88.92 -7.07 171.67
N ALA A 326 89.66 -8.06 171.18
CA ALA A 326 90.41 -8.99 172.01
C ALA A 326 91.50 -8.25 172.81
N HIS A 327 92.25 -7.34 172.19
CA HIS A 327 93.24 -6.52 172.89
C HIS A 327 92.62 -5.53 173.89
N ALA A 328 91.44 -4.98 173.58
CA ALA A 328 90.72 -4.11 174.51
C ALA A 328 90.15 -4.88 175.72
N SER A 329 89.67 -6.12 175.53
CA SER A 329 89.22 -6.96 176.64
C SER A 329 90.39 -7.38 177.54
N GLU A 330 91.53 -7.73 176.94
CA GLU A 330 92.76 -8.05 177.66
C GLU A 330 93.25 -6.87 178.51
N ARG A 331 93.29 -5.64 177.94
CA ARG A 331 93.60 -4.42 178.70
C ARG A 331 92.63 -4.13 179.83
N LEU A 332 91.34 -4.42 179.66
CA LEU A 332 90.32 -4.23 180.70
C LEU A 332 90.45 -5.28 181.82
N GLU A 333 90.84 -6.51 181.51
CA GLU A 333 91.17 -7.53 182.50
C GLU A 333 92.43 -7.16 183.28
N ASP A 334 93.48 -6.70 182.61
CA ASP A 334 94.71 -6.22 183.26
C ASP A 334 94.45 -5.02 184.18
N LEU A 335 93.64 -4.06 183.74
CA LEU A 335 93.23 -2.91 184.55
C LEU A 335 92.38 -3.33 185.75
N ARG A 336 91.48 -4.31 185.59
CA ARG A 336 90.70 -4.87 186.71
C ARG A 336 91.58 -5.60 187.72
N ALA A 337 92.54 -6.38 187.25
CA ALA A 337 93.51 -7.07 188.09
C ALA A 337 94.38 -6.08 188.88
N ALA A 338 94.86 -5.01 188.23
CA ALA A 338 95.62 -3.95 188.88
C ALA A 338 94.80 -3.16 189.92
N HIS A 339 93.53 -2.85 189.62
CA HIS A 339 92.64 -2.18 190.57
C HIS A 339 92.28 -3.06 191.76
N GLN A 340 92.05 -4.37 191.56
CA GLN A 340 91.79 -5.31 192.65
C GLN A 340 93.02 -5.44 193.57
N ALA A 341 94.23 -5.44 193.01
CA ALA A 341 95.47 -5.42 193.79
C ALA A 341 95.61 -4.12 194.61
N GLN A 342 95.23 -2.96 194.06
CA GLN A 342 95.22 -1.69 194.79
C GLN A 342 94.17 -1.63 195.90
N VAL A 343 92.97 -2.19 195.69
CA VAL A 343 91.93 -2.27 196.71
C VAL A 343 92.36 -3.20 197.86
N ALA A 344 92.97 -4.35 197.55
CA ALA A 344 93.54 -5.23 198.57
C ALA A 344 94.62 -4.53 199.41
N GLN A 345 95.50 -3.74 198.77
CA GLN A 345 96.51 -2.92 199.46
C GLN A 345 95.90 -1.82 200.34
N LEU A 346 94.84 -1.16 199.91
CA LEU A 346 94.17 -0.10 200.67
C LEU A 346 93.39 -0.64 201.87
N VAL A 347 92.77 -1.82 201.75
CA VAL A 347 92.10 -2.50 202.87
C VAL A 347 93.13 -2.94 203.93
N GLU A 348 94.28 -3.50 203.52
CA GLU A 348 95.36 -3.86 204.45
C GLU A 348 95.98 -2.62 205.13
N GLN A 349 95.98 -1.46 204.48
CA GLN A 349 96.43 -0.19 205.08
C GLN A 349 95.43 0.42 206.08
N ILE A 350 94.12 0.20 205.90
CA ILE A 350 93.08 0.65 206.83
C ILE A 350 93.11 -0.20 208.12
N GLU A 351 93.41 -1.49 208.02
CA GLU A 351 93.55 -2.39 209.19
C GLU A 351 94.73 -2.04 210.12
N ARG A 352 95.65 -1.15 209.73
CA ARG A 352 96.86 -0.83 210.52
C ARG A 352 96.86 0.55 211.21
N ARG A 353 95.81 1.39 211.14
CA ARG A 353 95.95 2.81 211.55
C ARG A 353 94.86 3.52 212.38
N THR A 354 93.96 2.84 213.08
CA THR A 354 93.05 3.53 214.02
C THR A 354 92.84 2.80 215.36
N PRO A 355 93.14 3.46 216.51
CA PRO A 355 92.65 3.08 217.82
C PRO A 355 91.50 4.00 218.32
N SER A 356 90.57 3.42 219.11
CA SER A 356 89.68 4.05 220.13
C SER A 356 88.57 5.00 219.61
N SER A 357 87.28 4.95 219.98
CA SER A 357 86.52 4.29 221.06
C SER A 357 85.00 4.42 220.78
N ASP A 358 84.21 3.37 221.02
CA ASP A 358 82.98 3.35 221.88
C ASP A 358 81.79 4.31 221.61
N VAL A 359 80.49 3.95 221.60
CA VAL A 359 79.66 2.74 221.87
C VAL A 359 78.21 3.02 221.32
N PRO A 360 77.12 2.32 221.74
CA PRO A 360 76.46 1.12 221.19
C PRO A 360 75.05 1.38 220.58
N GLU A 361 74.32 0.27 220.38
CA GLU A 361 72.85 0.14 220.30
C GLU A 361 72.19 0.64 219.00
N GLY A 362 71.43 -0.15 218.25
CA GLY A 362 70.81 -1.44 218.54
C GLY A 362 69.42 -1.45 217.87
N GLY A 363 69.00 -2.60 217.38
CA GLY A 363 67.58 -2.89 217.13
C GLY A 363 67.18 -3.26 215.71
N ALA A 364 66.77 -4.53 215.59
CA ALA A 364 65.71 -5.10 214.75
C ALA A 364 65.94 -5.26 213.24
#